data_AF-A0A3D4P507-F1
#
_entry.id   AF-A0A3D4P507-F1
#
_cell.length_a   1.000
_cell.length_b   1.000
_cell.length_c   1.000
_cell.angle_alpha   90.00
_cell.angle_beta   90.00
_cell.angle_gamma   90.00
#
_symmetry.space_group_name_H-M   'P 1'
#
loop_
_entity.id
_entity.type
_entity.pdbx_description
1 polymer ?
#
loop_
_entity_poly.entity_id
_entity_poly.type
_entity_poly.pdbx_seq_one_letter_code
_entity_poly.pdbx_strand_id
1 'polypeptide(L)'
;MPGAKGWEVCLYSDFTDYQVWCKNFRSRRRACRFMRRELGRGESFYCATISSEEGSAFLTFYWNGQVIIPWDKPWVLSRRQALELEGNGQPGPDS
;
A
#
# COMPACT_ATOMS: atom_id res chain seq x y z
N MET A 1 -4.36 -19.39 -16.46
CA MET A 1 -2.98 -19.79 -16.78
C MET A 1 -2.15 -19.71 -15.50
N PRO A 2 -1.81 -20.83 -14.86
CA PRO A 2 -0.96 -20.82 -13.67
C PRO A 2 0.52 -20.80 -14.11
N GLY A 3 1.35 -19.91 -13.55
CA GLY A 3 2.80 -19.98 -13.75
C GLY A 3 3.47 -18.85 -14.53
N ALA A 4 2.96 -17.62 -14.47
CA ALA A 4 3.80 -16.48 -14.86
C ALA A 4 4.88 -16.25 -13.79
N LYS A 5 6.03 -16.94 -13.91
CA LYS A 5 7.23 -16.76 -13.08
C LYS A 5 7.54 -15.27 -12.95
N GLY A 6 7.36 -14.71 -11.75
CA GLY A 6 7.36 -13.27 -11.56
C GLY A 6 7.07 -12.80 -10.15
N TRP A 7 6.89 -11.49 -10.05
CA TRP A 7 6.48 -10.75 -8.88
C TRP A 7 5.02 -10.38 -9.04
N GLU A 8 4.18 -10.77 -8.09
CA GLU A 8 2.79 -10.37 -8.02
C GLU A 8 2.65 -9.14 -7.12
N VAL A 9 1.78 -8.21 -7.51
CA VAL A 9 1.33 -7.11 -6.66
C VAL A 9 -0.17 -7.22 -6.52
N CYS A 10 -0.68 -7.32 -5.29
CA CYS A 10 -2.10 -7.19 -5.01
C CYS A 10 -2.36 -5.90 -4.23
N LEU A 11 -3.31 -5.10 -4.69
CA LEU A 11 -3.77 -3.86 -4.07
C LEU A 11 -5.10 -4.12 -3.37
N TYR A 12 -5.28 -3.55 -2.17
CA TYR A 12 -6.48 -3.73 -1.33
C TYR A 12 -7.17 -2.39 -1.07
N SER A 13 -8.47 -2.34 -1.35
CA SER A 13 -9.36 -1.22 -1.09
C SER A 13 -10.38 -1.62 -0.04
N ASP A 14 -10.63 -0.74 0.93
CA ASP A 14 -11.68 -0.86 1.94
C ASP A 14 -12.83 0.15 1.72
N PHE A 15 -12.80 0.93 0.64
CA PHE A 15 -13.80 1.97 0.39
C PHE A 15 -14.98 1.45 -0.44
N THR A 16 -16.19 1.60 0.09
CA THR A 16 -17.51 1.30 -0.51
C THR A 16 -17.81 -0.14 -0.93
N ASP A 17 -16.83 -0.90 -1.45
CA ASP A 17 -16.91 -2.33 -1.73
C ASP A 17 -15.49 -2.89 -1.66
N TYR A 18 -15.22 -3.83 -0.75
CA TYR A 18 -13.87 -4.41 -0.61
C TYR A 18 -13.36 -4.92 -1.98
N GLN A 19 -12.29 -4.31 -2.48
CA GLN A 19 -11.72 -4.64 -3.78
C GLN A 19 -10.28 -5.13 -3.64
N VAL A 20 -9.98 -6.23 -4.32
CA VAL A 20 -8.61 -6.73 -4.50
C VAL A 20 -8.25 -6.68 -5.98
N TRP A 21 -7.16 -6.01 -6.31
CA TRP A 21 -6.64 -5.96 -7.68
C TRP A 21 -5.21 -6.49 -7.75
N CYS A 22 -5.02 -7.63 -8.42
CA CYS A 22 -3.72 -8.28 -8.56
C CYS A 22 -3.14 -8.14 -9.98
N LYS A 23 -1.82 -7.95 -10.06
CA LYS A 23 -1.09 -7.83 -11.32
C LYS A 23 0.32 -8.43 -11.22
N ASN A 24 0.70 -9.16 -12.27
CA ASN A 24 2.00 -9.82 -12.37
C ASN A 24 3.05 -8.99 -13.11
N PHE A 25 4.30 -9.10 -12.67
CA PHE A 25 5.47 -8.39 -13.18
C PHE A 25 6.67 -9.30 -13.31
N ARG A 26 7.50 -9.09 -14.34
CA ARG A 26 8.74 -9.86 -14.52
C ARG A 26 9.88 -9.49 -13.55
N SER A 27 9.77 -8.40 -12.80
CA SER A 27 10.83 -8.00 -11.86
C SER A 27 10.32 -7.19 -10.68
N ARG A 28 10.99 -7.34 -9.52
CA ARG A 28 10.70 -6.62 -8.27
C ARG A 28 10.65 -5.11 -8.48
N ARG A 29 11.59 -4.56 -9.26
CA ARG A 29 11.66 -3.11 -9.52
C ARG A 29 10.42 -2.59 -10.26
N ARG A 30 9.82 -3.38 -11.16
CA ARG A 30 8.58 -2.99 -11.84
C ARG A 30 7.38 -3.13 -10.91
N ALA A 31 7.30 -4.21 -10.14
CA ALA A 31 6.28 -4.41 -9.11
C ALA A 31 6.26 -3.25 -8.09
N CYS A 32 7.42 -2.89 -7.53
CA CYS A 32 7.52 -1.77 -6.59
C CYS A 32 7.12 -0.42 -7.20
N ARG A 33 7.51 -0.13 -8.45
CA ARG A 33 7.12 1.12 -9.12
C ARG A 33 5.62 1.19 -9.37
N PHE A 34 5.01 0.08 -9.76
CA PHE A 34 3.56 -0.01 -9.95
C PHE A 34 2.84 0.20 -8.62
N MET A 35 3.20 -0.53 -7.57
CA MET A 35 2.64 -0.37 -6.22
C MET A 35 2.72 1.08 -5.75
N ARG A 36 3.89 1.72 -5.87
CA ARG A 36 4.07 3.12 -5.45
C ARG A 36 3.17 4.08 -6.20
N ARG A 37 2.97 3.85 -7.51
CA ARG A 37 2.11 4.70 -8.33
C ARG A 37 0.65 4.55 -7.94
N GLU A 38 0.16 3.33 -7.75
CA GLU A 38 -1.25 3.09 -7.47
C GLU A 38 -1.63 3.44 -6.03
N LEU A 39 -0.82 3.08 -5.03
CA LEU A 39 -1.05 3.50 -3.64
C LEU A 39 -0.90 5.01 -3.47
N GLY A 40 0.13 5.61 -4.07
CA GLY A 40 0.42 7.03 -3.93
C GLY A 40 -0.59 7.96 -4.60
N ARG A 41 -1.50 7.45 -5.45
CA ARG A 41 -2.65 8.23 -5.95
C ARG A 41 -3.64 8.55 -4.82
N GLY A 42 -3.71 7.73 -3.77
CA GLY A 42 -4.56 7.97 -2.61
C GLY A 42 -6.07 7.93 -2.89
N GLU A 43 -6.48 7.45 -4.06
CA GLU A 43 -7.88 7.51 -4.52
C GLU A 43 -8.71 6.28 -4.12
N SER A 44 -8.11 5.08 -4.01
CA SER A 44 -8.89 3.85 -3.83
C SER A 44 -8.22 2.74 -3.00
N PHE A 45 -6.89 2.64 -2.94
CA PHE A 45 -6.22 1.52 -2.27
C PHE A 45 -5.42 1.99 -1.06
N TYR A 46 -5.55 1.28 0.08
CA TYR A 46 -4.85 1.61 1.33
C TYR A 46 -3.68 0.65 1.63
N CYS A 47 -3.63 -0.50 0.98
CA CYS A 47 -2.63 -1.53 1.22
C CYS A 47 -2.20 -2.23 -0.07
N ALA A 48 -0.96 -2.70 -0.12
CA ALA A 48 -0.45 -3.56 -1.18
C ALA A 48 0.41 -4.69 -0.62
N THR A 49 0.32 -5.87 -1.23
CA THR A 49 1.28 -6.96 -1.06
C THR A 49 2.13 -7.08 -2.32
N ILE A 50 3.39 -7.46 -2.14
CA ILE A 50 4.30 -7.84 -3.21
C ILE A 50 4.86 -9.22 -2.87
N SER A 51 4.57 -10.21 -3.71
CA SER A 51 4.98 -11.61 -3.48
C SER A 51 5.74 -12.18 -4.66
N SER A 52 6.57 -13.20 -4.40
CA SER A 52 7.19 -14.02 -5.42
C SER A 52 7.43 -15.42 -4.87
N GLU A 53 6.82 -16.43 -5.50
CA GLU A 53 7.01 -17.84 -5.13
C GLU A 53 8.47 -18.28 -5.36
N GLU A 54 9.09 -17.81 -6.45
CA GLU A 54 10.47 -18.15 -6.79
C GLU A 54 11.48 -17.58 -5.80
N GLY A 55 11.23 -16.36 -5.30
CA GLY A 55 12.10 -15.71 -4.32
C GLY A 55 11.75 -16.02 -2.86
N SER A 56 10.72 -16.83 -2.60
CA SER A 56 10.10 -17.00 -1.28
C SER A 56 9.90 -15.67 -0.54
N ALA A 57 9.51 -14.63 -1.30
CA ALA A 57 9.46 -13.26 -0.82
C ALA A 57 8.00 -12.84 -0.65
N PHE A 58 7.70 -12.22 0.49
CA PHE A 58 6.39 -11.63 0.78
C PHE A 58 6.59 -10.32 1.53
N LEU A 59 6.06 -9.23 0.97
CA LEU A 59 6.21 -7.88 1.51
C LEU A 59 4.84 -7.20 1.55
N THR A 60 4.53 -6.52 2.65
CA THR A 60 3.27 -5.77 2.81
C THR A 60 3.58 -4.28 2.98
N PHE A 61 2.78 -3.44 2.36
CA PHE A 61 2.91 -1.98 2.36
C PHE A 61 1.57 -1.31 2.62
N TYR A 62 1.59 -0.24 3.41
CA TYR A 62 0.41 0.57 3.74
C TYR A 62 0.57 2.00 3.22
N TRP A 63 -0.52 2.58 2.75
CA TRP A 63 -0.62 3.99 2.43
C TRP A 63 -1.38 4.72 3.54
N ASN A 64 -0.73 5.68 4.20
CA ASN A 64 -1.34 6.45 5.29
C ASN A 64 -1.93 7.80 4.85
N GLY A 65 -2.00 8.07 3.54
CA GLY A 65 -2.40 9.39 3.01
C GLY A 65 -1.22 10.32 2.64
N GLN A 66 0.00 10.03 3.11
CA GLN A 66 1.18 10.85 2.86
C GLN A 66 2.38 10.05 2.32
N VAL A 67 2.62 8.88 2.90
CA VAL A 67 3.78 8.02 2.60
C VAL A 67 3.39 6.55 2.56
N ILE A 68 4.20 5.77 1.84
CA ILE A 68 4.08 4.31 1.79
C ILE A 68 4.99 3.70 2.86
N ILE A 69 4.39 2.96 3.78
CA ILE A 69 5.04 2.39 4.96
C ILE A 69 5.16 0.87 4.77
N PRO A 70 6.38 0.30 4.78
CA PRO A 70 6.57 -1.14 4.84
C PRO A 70 6.09 -1.71 6.19
N TRP A 71 5.41 -2.85 6.18
CA TRP A 71 4.82 -3.47 7.38
C TRP A 71 5.86 -3.88 8.44
N ASP A 72 7.08 -4.21 8.01
CA ASP A 72 8.19 -4.56 8.90
C ASP A 72 8.77 -3.34 9.62
N LYS A 73 8.27 -2.13 9.36
CA LYS A 73 8.66 -0.91 10.08
C LYS A 73 7.69 -0.61 11.24
N PRO A 74 8.21 -0.17 12.40
CA PRO A 74 7.43 0.01 13.63
C PRO A 74 6.41 1.19 13.63
N TRP A 75 6.17 1.84 12.48
CA TRP A 75 5.40 3.09 12.38
C TRP A 75 4.04 2.91 11.68
N VAL A 76 3.49 1.69 11.66
CA VAL A 76 2.18 1.45 11.05
C VAL A 76 1.09 1.93 12.00
N LEU A 77 0.67 3.19 11.86
CA LEU A 77 -0.54 3.69 12.50
C LEU A 77 -1.75 3.11 11.77
N SER A 78 -2.71 2.60 12.55
CA SER A 78 -4.02 2.23 12.00
C SER A 78 -4.71 3.46 11.37
N ARG A 79 -5.63 3.25 10.41
CA ARG A 79 -6.42 4.33 9.78
C ARG A 79 -7.07 5.25 10.83
N ARG A 80 -7.56 4.69 11.94
CA ARG A 80 -8.10 5.44 13.07
C ARG A 80 -7.07 6.38 13.69
N GLN A 81 -5.86 5.89 13.97
CA GLN A 81 -4.77 6.70 14.52
C GLN A 81 -4.26 7.75 13.53
N ALA A 82 -4.26 7.44 12.23
CA ALA A 82 -3.94 8.42 11.19
C ALA A 82 -4.98 9.55 11.14
N LEU A 83 -6.27 9.23 11.18
CA LEU A 83 -7.37 10.20 11.21
C LEU A 83 -7.37 11.07 12.48
N GLU A 84 -6.99 10.51 13.64
CA GLU A 84 -6.84 11.27 14.89
C GLU A 84 -5.69 12.30 14.82
N LEU A 85 -4.61 12.00 14.07
CA LEU A 85 -3.53 12.95 13.81
C LEU A 85 -3.91 14.03 12.79
N GLU A 86 -4.68 13.67 11.76
CA GLU A 86 -5.23 14.62 10.80
C GLU A 86 -6.24 15.58 11.45
N GLY A 87 -7.05 15.08 12.40
CA GLY A 87 -7.99 15.90 13.18
C GLY A 87 -7.32 16.82 14.21
N ASN A 88 -6.12 16.50 14.68
CA ASN A 88 -5.31 17.34 15.57
C ASN A 88 -4.36 18.31 14.83
N GLY A 89 -4.38 18.28 13.49
CA GLY A 89 -3.48 19.04 12.62
C GLY A 89 -3.97 20.44 12.22
N GLN A 90 -4.77 21.13 13.03
CA GLN A 90 -5.03 22.57 12.83
C GLN A 90 -4.07 23.40 13.70
N PRO A 91 -3.09 24.11 13.12
CA PRO A 91 -2.75 25.42 13.66
C PRO A 91 -3.93 26.32 13.32
N GLY A 92 -4.71 26.71 14.32
CA GLY A 92 -5.57 27.88 14.18
C GLY A 92 -4.72 29.09 13.79
N PRO A 93 -5.25 30.03 13.00
CA PRO A 93 -4.55 31.29 12.75
C PRO A 93 -4.56 32.08 14.07
N ASP A 94 -3.38 32.56 14.48
CA ASP A 94 -3.14 33.46 15.61
C ASP A 94 -3.49 32.94 17.01
N SER A 95 -2.45 32.56 17.78
CA SER A 95 -2.33 32.78 19.24
C SER A 95 -0.89 32.55 19.69
#